data_AF-A0A914SZT0-F1
#
_entry.id   AF-A0A914SZT0-F1
#
_cell.length_a   1.000
_cell.length_b   1.000
_cell.length_c   1.000
_cell.angle_alpha   90.00
_cell.angle_beta   90.00
_cell.angle_gamma   90.00
#
_symmetry.space_group_name_H-M   'P 1'
#
loop_
_entity.id
_entity.type
_entity.pdbx_description
1 polymer ?
#
loop_
_entity_poly.entity_id
_entity_poly.type
_entity_poly.pdbx_seq_one_letter_code
_entity_poly.pdbx_strand_id
1 'polypeptide(L)' 'MSNKQVIDEVERGYRMPKPAEIEDAIYERMLQCWDKDPERRPCFAFLHSFFDDYTVTSQPSYIATSVDDPCFGGYRR' A
#
# COMPACT_ATOMS: atom_id res chain seq x y z
N MET A 1 11.94 -17.74 -7.29
CA MET A 1 12.98 -16.91 -6.65
C MET A 1 13.16 -17.39 -5.23
N SER A 2 14.39 -17.54 -4.76
CA SER A 2 14.70 -17.69 -3.33
C SER A 2 14.79 -16.32 -2.65
N ASN A 3 14.64 -16.26 -1.33
CA ASN A 3 14.72 -15.00 -0.57
C ASN A 3 16.04 -14.24 -0.84
N LYS A 4 17.15 -14.97 -1.00
CA LYS A 4 18.45 -14.38 -1.35
C LYS A 4 18.40 -13.69 -2.73
N GLN A 5 17.81 -14.34 -3.73
CA GLN A 5 17.67 -13.76 -5.06
C GLN A 5 16.80 -12.48 -5.04
N VAL A 6 15.78 -12.43 -4.19
CA VAL A 6 14.93 -11.23 -4.06
C VAL A 6 15.73 -10.04 -3.54
N ILE A 7 16.60 -10.23 -2.56
CA ILE A 7 17.47 -9.16 -2.03
C ILE A 7 18.36 -8.61 -3.16
N ASP A 8 19.06 -9.51 -3.88
CA ASP A 8 19.96 -9.12 -4.97
C ASP A 8 19.22 -8.34 -6.08
N GLU A 9 18.01 -8.76 -6.44
CA GLU A 9 17.21 -8.07 -7.47
C GLU A 9 16.71 -6.69 -7.00
N VAL A 10 16.25 -6.58 -5.75
CA VAL A 10 15.80 -5.30 -5.18
C VAL A 10 16.94 -4.27 -5.13
N GLU A 11 18.15 -4.72 -4.80
CA GLU A 11 19.36 -3.88 -4.82
C GLU A 11 19.74 -3.41 -6.23
N ARG A 12 19.51 -4.25 -7.25
CA ARG A 12 19.68 -3.91 -8.67
C ARG A 12 18.60 -2.95 -9.19
N GLY A 13 17.57 -2.66 -8.39
CA GLY A 13 16.48 -1.76 -8.74
C GLY A 13 15.25 -2.46 -9.31
N TYR A 14 15.20 -3.78 -9.29
CA TYR A 14 13.98 -4.51 -9.65
C TYR A 14 12.85 -4.12 -8.70
N ARG A 15 11.67 -3.85 -9.27
CA ARG A 15 10.40 -3.71 -8.56
C ARG A 15 9.37 -4.57 -9.28
N MET A 16 8.40 -5.08 -8.53
CA MET A 16 7.33 -5.90 -9.11
C MET A 16 6.57 -5.07 -10.16
N PRO A 17 6.24 -5.65 -11.33
CA PRO A 17 5.44 -4.95 -12.33
C PRO A 17 4.04 -4.67 -11.80
N LYS A 18 3.35 -3.69 -12.41
CA LYS A 18 1.97 -3.35 -12.06
C LYS A 18 1.05 -4.57 -12.25
N PRO A 19 0.30 -5.00 -11.22
CA PRO A 19 -0.82 -5.92 -11.39
C PRO A 19 -1.89 -5.39 -12.36
N ALA A 20 -2.64 -6.29 -13.00
CA ALA A 20 -3.62 -5.90 -14.02
C ALA A 20 -4.83 -5.11 -13.44
N GLU A 21 -5.20 -5.39 -12.20
CA GLU A 21 -6.42 -4.90 -11.56
C GLU A 21 -6.23 -3.62 -10.74
N ILE A 22 -5.03 -3.02 -10.78
CA ILE A 22 -4.76 -1.80 -10.00
C ILE A 22 -4.61 -0.57 -10.89
N GLU A 23 -5.17 0.56 -10.41
CA GLU A 23 -5.00 1.84 -11.08
C GLU A 23 -3.54 2.31 -11.02
N ASP A 24 -3.12 3.05 -12.05
CA ASP A 24 -1.76 3.55 -12.18
C ASP A 24 -1.35 4.43 -10.99
N ALA A 25 -2.29 5.23 -10.47
CA ALA A 25 -2.04 6.12 -9.33
C ALA A 25 -1.62 5.36 -8.06
N ILE A 26 -2.19 4.18 -7.78
CA ILE A 26 -1.78 3.36 -6.63
C ILE A 26 -0.38 2.82 -6.85
N TYR A 27 -0.12 2.30 -8.05
CA TYR A 27 1.17 1.71 -8.38
C TYR A 27 2.30 2.74 -8.32
N GLU A 28 2.06 3.97 -8.78
CA GLU A 28 2.99 5.08 -8.62
C GLU A 28 3.31 5.36 -7.15
N ARG A 29 2.31 5.29 -6.25
CA ARG A 29 2.57 5.42 -4.81
C ARG A 29 3.36 4.25 -4.25
N MET A 30 3.11 3.02 -4.70
CA MET A 30 3.93 1.86 -4.32
C MET A 30 5.39 2.06 -4.75
N LEU A 31 5.64 2.55 -5.96
CA LEU A 31 7.00 2.84 -6.44
C LEU A 31 7.70 3.93 -5.60
N GLN A 32 6.98 4.97 -5.19
CA GLN A 32 7.52 6.00 -4.29
C GLN A 32 7.87 5.44 -2.90
N CYS A 33 7.04 4.54 -2.36
CA CYS A 33 7.35 3.84 -1.11
C CYS A 33 8.60 2.95 -1.24
N TRP A 34 8.89 2.44 -2.44
CA TRP A 34 10.05 1.61 -2.73
C TRP A 34 11.24 2.38 -3.32
N ASP A 35 11.31 3.71 -3.15
CA ASP A 35 12.46 4.50 -3.55
C ASP A 35 13.73 3.97 -2.85
N LYS A 36 14.83 3.97 -3.61
CA LYS A 36 16.15 3.55 -3.12
C LYS A 36 16.62 4.50 -2.02
N ASP A 37 16.34 5.79 -2.17
CA ASP A 37 16.64 6.80 -1.18
C ASP A 37 15.52 6.84 -0.12
N PRO A 38 15.84 6.57 1.17
CA PRO A 38 14.84 6.60 2.23
C PRO A 38 14.23 8.00 2.44
N GLU A 39 14.95 9.08 2.15
CA GLU A 39 14.46 10.46 2.35
C GLU A 39 13.42 10.86 1.30
N ARG A 40 13.42 10.20 0.14
CA ARG A 40 12.44 10.41 -0.93
C ARG A 40 11.12 9.68 -0.70
N ARG A 41 11.08 8.76 0.28
CA ARG A 41 9.86 8.00 0.57
C ARG A 41 8.83 8.91 1.22
N PRO A 42 7.55 8.84 0.82
CA PRO A 42 6.50 9.64 1.41
C PRO A 42 6.32 9.28 2.88
N CYS A 43 6.00 10.29 3.71
CA CYS A 43 5.64 10.04 5.09
C CYS A 43 4.26 9.38 5.19
N PHE A 44 4.02 8.69 6.30
CA PHE A 44 2.76 7.98 6.50
C PHE A 44 1.54 8.92 6.50
N ALA A 45 1.68 10.15 6.99
CA ALA A 45 0.61 11.15 6.95
C ALA A 45 0.17 11.49 5.52
N PHE A 46 1.12 11.59 4.59
CA PHE A 46 0.82 11.80 3.17
C PHE A 46 0.10 10.59 2.56
N LEU A 47 0.59 9.38 2.83
CA LEU A 47 -0.05 8.15 2.35
C LEU A 47 -1.48 8.01 2.89
N HIS A 48 -1.70 8.30 4.17
CA HIS A 48 -3.02 8.28 4.78
C HIS A 48 -3.97 9.25 4.06
N SER A 49 -3.57 10.51 3.88
CA SER A 49 -4.39 11.50 3.16
C SER A 49 -4.67 11.05 1.72
N PHE A 50 -3.69 10.49 1.02
CA PHE A 50 -3.87 10.00 -0.35
C PHE A 50 -4.91 8.89 -0.44
N PHE A 51 -4.90 7.94 0.50
CA PHE A 51 -5.83 6.81 0.49
C PHE A 51 -7.20 7.12 1.10
N ASP A 52 -7.32 8.12 1.97
CA ASP A 52 -8.60 8.58 2.52
C ASP A 52 -9.51 9.14 1.41
N ASP A 53 -8.91 9.91 0.49
CA ASP A 53 -9.59 10.42 -0.71
C ASP A 53 -9.83 9.32 -1.77
N TYR A 54 -9.15 8.19 -1.61
CA TYR A 54 -9.20 7.06 -2.54
C TYR A 54 -10.30 6.08 -2.13
N THR A 55 -11.56 6.42 -2.41
CA THR A 55 -12.71 5.52 -2.16
C THR A 55 -12.72 4.38 -3.17
N VAL A 56 -11.82 3.41 -3.01
CA VAL A 56 -11.82 2.21 -3.81
C VAL A 56 -12.83 1.22 -3.24
N THR A 57 -14.00 1.20 -3.88
CA THR A 57 -15.03 0.15 -3.80
C THR A 57 -14.52 -1.16 -4.43
N SER A 58 -13.26 -1.57 -4.19
CA SER A 58 -12.64 -2.68 -4.94
C SER A 58 -12.62 -4.01 -4.21
N GLN A 59 -13.06 -4.09 -2.95
CA GLN A 59 -13.30 -5.37 -2.28
C GLN A 59 -14.53 -5.31 -1.38
N PRO A 60 -15.71 -5.77 -1.85
CA PRO A 60 -16.87 -5.95 -0.96
C PRO A 60 -16.57 -6.90 0.22
N SER A 61 -15.51 -7.70 0.14
CA SER A 61 -14.98 -8.56 1.21
C SER A 61 -14.14 -7.84 2.27
N TYR A 62 -13.65 -6.62 2.02
CA TYR A 62 -12.90 -5.81 2.99
C TYR A 62 -13.77 -4.73 3.66
N ILE A 63 -15.01 -4.59 3.18
CA ILE A 63 -16.03 -3.83 3.90
C ILE A 63 -16.30 -4.64 5.18
N ALA A 64 -15.84 -4.12 6.31
CA ALA A 64 -16.36 -4.49 7.61
C ALA A 64 -17.87 -4.27 7.53
N THR A 65 -18.62 -5.37 7.41
CA THR A 65 -20.07 -5.33 7.35
C THR A 65 -20.58 -4.68 8.62
N SER A 66 -21.28 -3.55 8.45
CA SER A 66 -22.08 -2.85 9.46
C SER A 66 -21.33 -2.10 10.57
N VAL A 67 -21.82 -0.90 10.85
CA VAL A 67 -21.51 -0.03 12.00
C VAL A 67 -21.85 -0.64 13.38
N ASP A 68 -22.18 -1.93 13.41
CA ASP A 68 -22.48 -2.70 14.61
C ASP A 68 -21.47 -3.84 14.87
N ASP A 69 -20.28 -3.80 14.24
CA ASP A 69 -19.24 -4.81 14.48
C ASP A 69 -18.61 -4.64 15.89
N PRO A 70 -18.83 -5.58 16.83
CA PRO A 70 -18.36 -5.46 18.20
C PRO A 70 -16.82 -5.62 18.33
N CYS A 71 -16.12 -5.99 17.25
CA CYS A 71 -14.66 -6.08 17.24
C CYS A 71 -13.96 -4.73 17.08
N PHE A 72 -14.68 -3.64 16.76
CA PHE A 72 -14.13 -2.27 16.78
C PHE A 72 -14.07 -1.66 18.19
N GLY A 73 -13.84 -2.51 19.19
CA GLY A 73 -13.59 -2.11 20.56
C GLY A 73 -12.16 -1.58 20.75
N GLY A 74 -11.96 -0.29 20.48
CA GLY A 74 -11.02 0.50 21.25
C GLY A 74 -9.65 0.80 20.63
N TYR A 75 -9.61 1.70 19.66
CA TYR A 75 -8.50 2.65 19.54
C TYR A 75 -9.05 4.09 19.63
N ARG A 76 -9.42 4.50 20.85
CA ARG A 76 -9.34 5.91 21.24
C ARG A 76 -8.00 6.09 21.95
N ARG A 77 -7.13 6.91 21.35
CA ARG A 77 -5.90 7.54 21.85
C ARG A 77 -5.04 6.76 22.84
#